data_AF-A0A7C4LIU3-F1
#
_entry.id   AF-A0A7C4LIU3-F1
#
_cell.length_a   1.000
_cell.length_b   1.000
_cell.length_c   1.000
_cell.angle_alpha   90.00
_cell.angle_beta   90.00
_cell.angle_gamma   90.00
#
_symmetry.space_group_name_H-M   'P 1'
#
loop_
_entity.id
_entity.type
_entity.pdbx_description
1 polymer ?
#
loop_
_entity_poly.entity_id
_entity_poly.type
_entity_poly.pdbx_seq_one_letter_code
_entity_poly.pdbx_strand_id
1 'polypeptide(L)'
;MLPDYWLPRPSAAIDPATRAAFDALLDPALAAGGGAPIPYDLPAPKWQFVCYAAERHDLAWHGSGVPDIALFEPRQANDLNDFGNQKAVYAASDPLWAMFFAIVDRDRYPLSVTNACIRLTDEAGQVHGPFYVFSVSRTALPRQPWRTGTLYLLPRATFQDQPPIPFGSSQVHIAQLASFVPVRPLARLTITPADFPFLAQIRGHDDERLAEYAAALQAGAPWPADA
;
A
#
# COMPACT_ATOMS: atom_id res chain seq x y z
N MET A 1 17.25 -15.24 -3.36
CA MET A 1 15.94 -15.73 -2.87
C MET A 1 15.52 -14.79 -1.75
N LEU A 2 14.32 -14.21 -1.81
CA LEU A 2 13.81 -13.37 -0.73
C LEU A 2 13.49 -14.24 0.49
N PRO A 3 13.67 -13.74 1.72
CA PRO A 3 13.21 -14.43 2.94
C PRO A 3 11.70 -14.77 2.91
N ASP A 4 11.31 -15.76 3.71
CA ASP A 4 9.94 -16.31 3.78
C ASP A 4 8.85 -15.32 4.22
N TYR A 5 9.25 -14.18 4.79
CA TYR A 5 8.35 -13.14 5.25
C TYR A 5 7.87 -12.21 4.13
N TRP A 6 8.48 -12.31 2.95
CA TRP A 6 8.01 -11.62 1.76
C TRP A 6 6.82 -12.37 1.17
N LEU A 7 5.64 -11.76 1.27
CA LEU A 7 4.40 -12.28 0.75
C LEU A 7 4.31 -11.95 -0.75
N PRO A 8 4.08 -12.91 -1.65
CA PRO A 8 3.73 -12.59 -3.02
C PRO A 8 2.31 -12.01 -3.09
N ARG A 9 2.01 -11.24 -4.13
CA ARG A 9 0.62 -10.87 -4.43
C ARG A 9 -0.26 -12.14 -4.51
N PRO A 10 -1.47 -12.16 -3.92
CA PRO A 10 -2.36 -13.29 -4.09
C PRO A 10 -2.70 -13.47 -5.57
N SER A 11 -2.61 -14.70 -6.06
CA SER A 11 -2.98 -15.03 -7.43
C SER A 11 -4.47 -15.40 -7.46
N ALA A 12 -5.23 -14.72 -8.31
CA ALA A 12 -6.57 -15.13 -8.68
C ALA A 12 -6.86 -14.70 -10.12
N ALA A 13 -7.31 -15.64 -10.95
CA ALA A 13 -7.75 -15.33 -12.29
C ALA A 13 -9.04 -14.49 -12.21
N ILE A 14 -9.04 -13.34 -12.87
CA ILE A 14 -10.24 -12.51 -13.04
C ILE A 14 -10.83 -12.84 -14.41
N ASP A 15 -12.02 -13.45 -14.42
CA ASP A 15 -12.73 -13.81 -15.64
C ASP A 15 -13.23 -12.56 -16.40
N PRO A 16 -13.56 -12.68 -17.71
CA PRO A 16 -13.99 -11.55 -18.51
C PRO A 16 -15.24 -10.82 -18.00
N ALA A 17 -16.20 -11.53 -17.41
CA ALA A 17 -17.42 -10.91 -16.88
C ALA A 17 -17.12 -10.07 -15.63
N THR A 18 -16.25 -10.58 -14.76
CA THR A 18 -15.77 -9.83 -13.58
C THR A 18 -14.99 -8.59 -14.01
N ARG A 19 -14.14 -8.67 -15.05
CA ARG A 19 -13.43 -7.49 -15.58
C ARG A 19 -14.39 -6.44 -16.13
N ALA A 20 -15.40 -6.85 -16.88
CA ALA A 20 -16.41 -5.93 -17.40
C ALA A 20 -17.21 -5.25 -16.26
N ALA A 21 -17.52 -5.99 -15.19
CA ALA A 21 -18.15 -5.42 -14.00
C ALA A 21 -17.24 -4.41 -13.28
N PHE A 22 -15.93 -4.67 -13.22
CA PHE A 22 -14.95 -3.72 -12.69
C PHE A 22 -14.89 -2.44 -13.51
N ASP A 23 -14.83 -2.54 -14.84
CA ASP A 23 -14.84 -1.37 -15.74
C ASP A 23 -16.13 -0.55 -15.54
N ALA A 24 -17.29 -1.21 -15.49
CA ALA A 24 -18.59 -0.55 -15.31
C ALA A 24 -18.70 0.20 -13.97
N LEU A 25 -17.98 -0.23 -12.95
CA LEU A 25 -17.94 0.43 -11.64
C LEU A 25 -16.89 1.56 -11.59
N LEU A 26 -15.72 1.33 -12.21
CA LEU A 26 -14.57 2.23 -12.12
C LEU A 26 -14.69 3.44 -13.06
N ASP A 27 -15.05 3.22 -14.32
CA ASP A 27 -15.02 4.27 -15.35
C ASP A 27 -15.93 5.47 -14.99
N PRO A 28 -17.18 5.28 -14.52
CA PRO A 28 -18.02 6.41 -14.12
C PRO A 28 -17.47 7.16 -12.91
N ALA A 29 -16.86 6.45 -11.95
CA ALA A 29 -16.30 7.06 -10.75
C ALA A 29 -15.08 7.93 -11.08
N LEU A 30 -14.20 7.46 -11.98
CA LEU A 30 -13.06 8.23 -12.46
C LEU A 30 -13.51 9.43 -13.32
N ALA A 31 -14.53 9.27 -14.15
CA ALA A 31 -15.06 10.34 -15.00
C ALA A 31 -15.75 11.45 -14.18
N ALA A 32 -16.47 11.10 -13.11
CA ALA A 32 -17.08 12.07 -12.22
C ALA A 32 -16.03 12.92 -11.47
N GLY A 33 -14.94 12.26 -11.03
CA GLY A 33 -13.87 12.91 -10.27
C GLY A 33 -14.31 13.38 -8.89
N GLY A 34 -13.49 14.26 -8.28
CA GLY A 34 -13.84 14.94 -7.03
C GLY A 34 -13.89 14.05 -5.78
N GLY A 35 -13.38 12.81 -5.84
CA GLY A 35 -13.37 11.89 -4.72
C GLY A 35 -14.71 11.18 -4.51
N ALA A 36 -15.50 11.01 -5.58
CA ALA A 36 -16.78 10.33 -5.50
C ALA A 36 -16.64 8.92 -4.89
N PRO A 37 -17.55 8.50 -4.00
CA PRO A 37 -17.54 7.15 -3.45
C PRO A 37 -17.87 6.14 -4.54
N ILE A 38 -17.07 5.07 -4.60
CA ILE A 38 -17.33 3.90 -5.45
C ILE A 38 -18.32 3.00 -4.70
N PRO A 39 -19.56 2.81 -5.19
CA PRO A 39 -20.56 1.97 -4.54
C PRO A 39 -20.30 0.50 -4.83
N TYR A 40 -19.26 -0.06 -4.19
CA TYR A 40 -18.83 -1.43 -4.46
C TYR A 40 -19.83 -2.47 -3.94
N ASP A 41 -20.51 -3.16 -4.84
CA ASP A 41 -21.53 -4.18 -4.58
C ASP A 41 -21.24 -5.53 -5.25
N LEU A 42 -20.06 -5.66 -5.87
CA LEU A 42 -19.67 -6.86 -6.61
C LEU A 42 -19.31 -8.01 -5.67
N PRO A 43 -19.53 -9.28 -6.07
CA PRO A 43 -19.17 -10.45 -5.27
C PRO A 43 -17.65 -10.71 -5.24
N ALA A 44 -16.90 -10.14 -6.19
CA ALA A 44 -15.46 -10.27 -6.23
C ALA A 44 -14.82 -9.56 -5.02
N PRO A 45 -13.70 -10.06 -4.48
CA PRO A 45 -12.97 -9.35 -3.43
C PRO A 45 -12.48 -7.98 -3.88
N LYS A 46 -12.60 -6.95 -3.02
CA LYS A 46 -12.13 -5.59 -3.34
C LYS A 46 -10.65 -5.54 -3.70
N TRP A 47 -9.82 -6.41 -3.12
CA TRP A 47 -8.39 -6.47 -3.45
C TRP A 47 -8.16 -6.81 -4.92
N GLN A 48 -9.00 -7.64 -5.54
CA GLN A 48 -8.91 -7.94 -6.98
C GLN A 48 -9.28 -6.73 -7.82
N PHE A 49 -10.34 -6.02 -7.43
CA PHE A 49 -10.78 -4.80 -8.10
C PHE A 49 -9.69 -3.73 -8.10
N VAL A 50 -9.06 -3.46 -6.96
CA VAL A 50 -8.04 -2.41 -6.88
C VAL A 50 -6.76 -2.81 -7.60
N CYS A 51 -6.36 -4.10 -7.56
CA CYS A 51 -5.24 -4.59 -8.37
C CYS A 51 -5.53 -4.45 -9.87
N TYR A 52 -6.74 -4.80 -10.30
CA TYR A 52 -7.18 -4.62 -11.69
C TYR A 52 -7.14 -3.14 -12.11
N ALA A 53 -7.67 -2.25 -11.27
CA ALA A 53 -7.65 -0.81 -11.50
C ALA A 53 -6.22 -0.26 -11.62
N ALA A 54 -5.29 -0.73 -10.77
CA ALA A 54 -3.89 -0.31 -10.80
C ALA A 54 -3.12 -0.80 -12.03
N GLU A 55 -3.52 -1.93 -12.61
CA GLU A 55 -2.91 -2.47 -13.83
C GLU A 55 -3.42 -1.76 -15.10
N ARG A 56 -4.64 -1.23 -15.06
CA ARG A 56 -5.29 -0.62 -16.23
C ARG A 56 -5.19 0.90 -16.27
N HIS A 57 -5.06 1.55 -15.12
CA HIS A 57 -5.06 3.00 -15.01
C HIS A 57 -3.81 3.51 -14.30
N ASP A 58 -3.29 4.64 -14.77
CA ASP A 58 -2.16 5.33 -14.15
C ASP A 58 -2.64 6.09 -12.90
N LEU A 59 -2.68 5.38 -11.77
CA LEU A 59 -3.23 5.84 -10.50
C LEU A 59 -2.19 5.81 -9.37
N ALA A 60 -2.32 6.76 -8.44
CA ALA A 60 -1.66 6.72 -7.14
C ALA A 60 -2.69 6.36 -6.06
N TRP A 61 -2.29 5.56 -5.08
CA TRP A 61 -3.18 4.98 -4.07
C TRP A 61 -2.85 5.52 -2.69
N HIS A 62 -3.85 6.07 -1.98
CA HIS A 62 -3.66 6.56 -0.62
C HIS A 62 -4.65 5.92 0.34
N GLY A 63 -4.15 5.23 1.36
CA GLY A 63 -4.98 4.68 2.43
C GLY A 63 -5.04 5.60 3.63
N SER A 64 -6.25 5.87 4.13
CA SER A 64 -6.47 6.71 5.31
C SER A 64 -7.67 6.24 6.12
N GLY A 65 -7.67 6.54 7.42
CA GLY A 65 -8.85 6.39 8.27
C GLY A 65 -9.85 7.52 8.15
N VAL A 66 -9.47 8.64 7.53
CA VAL A 66 -10.35 9.79 7.35
C VAL A 66 -11.16 9.57 6.07
N PRO A 67 -12.50 9.48 6.12
CA PRO A 67 -13.32 9.09 4.98
C PRO A 67 -13.59 10.20 3.96
N ASP A 68 -13.43 11.47 4.34
CA ASP A 68 -13.87 12.63 3.56
C ASP A 68 -12.76 13.66 3.24
N ILE A 69 -11.58 13.19 2.81
CA ILE A 69 -10.50 14.08 2.38
C ILE A 69 -10.82 14.62 0.97
N ALA A 70 -11.19 15.90 0.88
CA ALA A 70 -11.43 16.58 -0.40
C ALA A 70 -10.15 17.09 -1.09
N LEU A 71 -9.08 17.29 -0.32
CA LEU A 71 -7.78 17.77 -0.79
C LEU A 71 -6.68 17.24 0.12
N PHE A 72 -5.70 16.56 -0.47
CA PHE A 72 -4.47 16.18 0.22
C PHE A 72 -3.47 17.32 0.09
N GLU A 73 -3.00 17.83 1.23
CA GLU A 73 -1.95 18.86 1.26
C GLU A 73 -0.60 18.23 1.61
N PRO A 74 0.51 18.70 1.00
CA PRO A 74 1.86 18.26 1.38
C PRO A 74 2.13 18.51 2.86
N ARG A 75 2.54 17.45 3.57
CA ARG A 75 2.88 17.49 5.01
C ARG A 75 4.27 16.95 5.21
N GLN A 76 4.99 17.51 6.19
CA GLN A 76 6.26 16.95 6.61
C GLN A 76 6.00 15.59 7.25
N ALA A 77 6.54 14.53 6.65
CA ALA A 77 6.58 13.22 7.26
C ALA A 77 7.80 13.10 8.19
N ASN A 78 7.74 12.16 9.13
CA ASN A 78 8.85 11.79 10.00
C ASN A 78 9.20 10.32 9.68
N ASP A 79 9.93 10.11 8.59
CA ASP A 79 10.41 8.80 8.16
C ASP A 79 11.93 8.70 8.40
N LEU A 80 12.44 7.48 8.55
CA LEU A 80 13.87 7.19 8.68
C LEU A 80 14.61 7.35 7.35
N ASN A 81 13.91 7.23 6.22
CA ASN A 81 14.52 7.34 4.89
C ASN A 81 14.30 8.74 4.28
N ASP A 82 15.31 9.25 3.56
CA ASP A 82 15.30 10.62 3.02
C ASP A 82 14.11 10.88 2.09
N PHE A 83 13.74 9.91 1.26
CA PHE A 83 12.62 10.07 0.32
C PHE A 83 11.27 10.19 1.05
N GLY A 84 11.09 9.39 2.10
CA GLY A 84 9.94 9.39 2.99
C GLY A 84 9.93 10.56 3.98
N ASN A 85 11.03 11.31 4.13
CA ASN A 85 11.17 12.41 5.07
C ASN A 85 11.08 13.79 4.40
N GLN A 86 10.15 13.94 3.45
CA GLN A 86 9.93 15.19 2.71
C GLN A 86 8.56 15.78 3.03
N LYS A 87 8.40 17.08 2.74
CA LYS A 87 7.09 17.72 2.74
C LYS A 87 6.33 17.36 1.45
N ALA A 88 5.53 16.30 1.51
CA ALA A 88 4.83 15.77 0.34
C ALA A 88 3.45 15.18 0.70
N VAL A 89 2.62 14.98 -0.32
CA VAL A 89 1.52 14.02 -0.30
C VAL A 89 2.10 12.66 -0.66
N TYR A 90 2.06 11.71 0.26
CA TYR A 90 2.54 10.35 0.02
C TYR A 90 1.41 9.45 -0.48
N ALA A 91 1.74 8.57 -1.41
CA ALA A 91 0.86 7.54 -1.94
C ALA A 91 1.68 6.29 -2.31
N ALA A 92 1.00 5.25 -2.75
CA ALA A 92 1.60 4.03 -3.27
C ALA A 92 1.26 3.84 -4.75
N SER A 93 2.16 3.23 -5.52
CA SER A 93 1.86 2.71 -6.86
C SER A 93 1.19 1.33 -6.81
N ASP A 94 1.20 0.66 -5.65
CA ASP A 94 0.49 -0.60 -5.42
C ASP A 94 -0.67 -0.42 -4.42
N PRO A 95 -1.90 -0.83 -4.79
CA PRO A 95 -3.08 -0.59 -3.98
C PRO A 95 -3.12 -1.43 -2.70
N LEU A 96 -2.53 -2.64 -2.68
CA LEU A 96 -2.57 -3.49 -1.49
C LEU A 96 -1.72 -2.88 -0.38
N TRP A 97 -0.61 -2.24 -0.75
CA TRP A 97 0.20 -1.50 0.21
C TRP A 97 -0.57 -0.32 0.82
N ALA A 98 -1.32 0.43 0.00
CA ALA A 98 -2.19 1.50 0.48
C ALA A 98 -3.36 0.98 1.35
N MET A 99 -3.95 -0.18 1.04
CA MET A 99 -5.02 -0.78 1.86
C MET A 99 -4.59 -0.99 3.31
N PHE A 100 -3.33 -1.38 3.55
CA PHE A 100 -2.79 -1.52 4.91
C PHE A 100 -2.94 -0.21 5.71
N PHE A 101 -2.56 0.94 5.15
CA PHE A 101 -2.69 2.23 5.83
C PHE A 101 -4.15 2.67 6.04
N ALA A 102 -5.08 2.22 5.18
CA ALA A 102 -6.51 2.45 5.40
C ALA A 102 -6.99 1.70 6.65
N ILE A 103 -6.57 0.44 6.83
CA ILE A 103 -7.11 -0.43 7.88
C ILE A 103 -6.37 -0.35 9.22
N VAL A 104 -5.12 0.12 9.29
CA VAL A 104 -4.42 0.26 10.59
C VAL A 104 -4.98 1.43 11.40
N ASP A 105 -5.41 1.15 12.63
CA ASP A 105 -6.03 2.11 13.53
C ASP A 105 -5.01 2.70 14.52
N ARG A 106 -4.25 3.71 14.05
CA ARG A 106 -3.29 4.45 14.89
C ARG A 106 -3.94 5.50 15.79
N ASP A 107 -5.22 5.82 15.56
CA ASP A 107 -5.93 6.82 16.35
C ASP A 107 -6.39 6.20 17.68
N ARG A 108 -6.84 4.94 17.64
CA ARG A 108 -7.24 4.19 18.82
C ARG A 108 -6.07 3.52 19.56
N TYR A 109 -5.03 3.12 18.83
CA TYR A 109 -3.92 2.35 19.39
C TYR A 109 -2.59 3.06 19.15
N PRO A 110 -1.81 3.36 20.21
CA PRO A 110 -0.42 3.77 20.03
C PRO A 110 0.36 2.55 19.54
N LEU A 111 0.77 2.59 18.28
CA LEU A 111 1.54 1.53 17.64
C LEU A 111 2.47 2.12 16.59
N SER A 112 3.53 1.37 16.30
CA SER A 112 4.40 1.59 15.16
C SER A 112 4.14 0.52 14.09
N VAL A 113 4.67 0.75 12.89
CA VAL A 113 4.56 -0.19 11.77
C VAL A 113 5.93 -0.40 11.15
N THR A 114 6.15 -1.61 10.63
CA THR A 114 7.24 -1.91 9.71
C THR A 114 6.63 -2.61 8.51
N ASN A 115 6.84 -2.08 7.31
CA ASN A 115 6.17 -2.56 6.11
C ASN A 115 6.98 -2.20 4.86
N ALA A 116 6.77 -2.94 3.79
CA ALA A 116 7.29 -2.60 2.47
C ALA A 116 6.46 -3.27 1.37
N CYS A 117 6.48 -2.65 0.20
CA CYS A 117 5.99 -3.22 -1.05
C CYS A 117 7.06 -2.98 -2.12
N ILE A 118 7.66 -4.07 -2.63
CA ILE A 118 8.79 -3.99 -3.55
C ILE A 118 8.57 -4.80 -4.82
N ARG A 119 9.22 -4.37 -5.89
CA ARG A 119 9.53 -5.20 -7.07
C ARG A 119 11.04 -5.29 -7.21
N LEU A 120 11.53 -6.39 -7.76
CA LEU A 120 12.94 -6.60 -8.06
C LEU A 120 13.13 -6.62 -9.57
N THR A 121 14.08 -5.85 -10.08
CA THR A 121 14.52 -5.93 -11.48
C THR A 121 15.89 -6.58 -11.48
N ASP A 122 16.04 -7.74 -12.12
CA ASP A 122 17.33 -8.44 -12.20
C ASP A 122 18.26 -7.88 -13.29
N GLU A 123 19.48 -8.44 -13.41
CA GLU A 123 20.48 -8.02 -14.40
C GLU A 123 19.99 -8.13 -15.86
N ALA A 124 19.03 -9.03 -16.12
CA ALA A 124 18.43 -9.21 -17.45
C ALA A 124 17.28 -8.21 -17.71
N GLY A 125 16.96 -7.35 -16.73
CA GLY A 125 15.85 -6.42 -16.80
C GLY A 125 14.49 -7.08 -16.52
N GLN A 126 14.46 -8.34 -16.09
CA GLN A 126 13.22 -9.02 -15.75
C GLN A 126 12.71 -8.53 -14.39
N VAL A 127 11.43 -8.16 -14.35
CA VAL A 127 10.76 -7.69 -13.13
C VAL A 127 10.11 -8.87 -12.40
N HIS A 128 10.31 -8.93 -11.09
CA HIS A 128 9.77 -9.92 -10.17
C HIS A 128 8.93 -9.25 -9.07
N GLY A 129 7.89 -9.94 -8.62
CA GLY A 129 6.96 -9.45 -7.59
C GLY A 129 5.66 -8.87 -8.17
N PRO A 130 4.94 -8.02 -7.41
CA PRO A 130 5.36 -7.38 -6.17
C PRO A 130 5.43 -8.34 -4.96
N PHE A 131 6.27 -7.97 -4.00
CA PHE A 131 6.46 -8.64 -2.72
C PHE A 131 6.13 -7.69 -1.58
N TYR A 132 5.49 -8.21 -0.54
CA TYR A 132 4.97 -7.42 0.57
C TYR A 132 5.49 -7.92 1.91
N VAL A 133 5.63 -7.00 2.86
CA VAL A 133 5.77 -7.32 4.28
C VAL A 133 4.95 -6.31 5.07
N PHE A 134 4.24 -6.79 6.08
CA PHE A 134 3.39 -5.97 6.94
C PHE A 134 3.58 -6.38 8.38
N SER A 135 3.83 -5.39 9.24
CA SER A 135 3.95 -5.61 10.66
C SER A 135 3.50 -4.40 11.46
N VAL A 136 2.91 -4.68 12.62
CA VAL A 136 2.50 -3.70 13.65
C VAL A 136 3.16 -4.07 14.99
N SER A 137 3.16 -3.15 15.95
CA SER A 137 3.64 -3.43 17.31
C SER A 137 3.04 -4.73 17.85
N ARG A 138 3.89 -5.64 18.32
CA ARG A 138 3.50 -6.96 18.84
C ARG A 138 2.49 -6.85 19.99
N THR A 139 2.64 -5.82 20.82
CA THR A 139 1.75 -5.54 21.96
C THR A 139 0.35 -5.11 21.53
N ALA A 140 0.21 -4.50 20.34
CA ALA A 140 -1.07 -4.06 19.79
C ALA A 140 -1.78 -5.17 19.00
N LEU A 141 -1.05 -6.06 18.35
CA LEU A 141 -1.59 -7.07 17.43
C LEU A 141 -2.74 -7.93 18.03
N PRO A 142 -2.66 -8.46 19.27
CA PRO A 142 -3.75 -9.24 19.88
C PRO A 142 -5.04 -8.43 20.09
N ARG A 143 -4.95 -7.09 20.13
CA ARG A 143 -6.09 -6.19 20.28
C ARG A 143 -6.80 -5.89 18.96
N GLN A 144 -6.32 -6.48 17.86
CA GLN A 144 -6.83 -6.27 16.50
C GLN A 144 -6.90 -4.76 16.19
N PRO A 145 -5.75 -4.10 15.99
CA PRO A 145 -5.67 -2.65 15.83
C PRO A 145 -6.12 -2.20 14.44
N TRP A 146 -7.32 -2.63 14.06
CA TRP A 146 -7.88 -2.50 12.73
C TRP A 146 -9.13 -1.61 12.76
N ARG A 147 -9.35 -0.89 11.67
CA ARG A 147 -10.53 -0.06 11.44
C ARG A 147 -11.09 -0.26 10.04
N THR A 148 -12.32 0.20 9.86
CA THR A 148 -12.79 0.57 8.52
C THR A 148 -12.10 1.88 8.12
N GLY A 149 -11.55 1.91 6.92
CA GLY A 149 -10.88 3.06 6.35
C GLY A 149 -11.33 3.34 4.93
N THR A 150 -10.59 4.23 4.27
CA THR A 150 -10.86 4.66 2.90
C THR A 150 -9.59 4.56 2.07
N LEU A 151 -9.72 3.95 0.90
CA LEU A 151 -8.72 3.93 -0.13
C LEU A 151 -9.07 4.96 -1.20
N TYR A 152 -8.20 5.96 -1.36
CA TYR A 152 -8.36 7.02 -2.33
C TYR A 152 -7.59 6.70 -3.60
N LEU A 153 -8.26 6.91 -4.74
CA LEU A 153 -7.66 6.86 -6.07
C LEU A 153 -7.27 8.29 -6.43
N LEU A 154 -5.97 8.54 -6.59
CA LEU A 154 -5.40 9.85 -6.86
C LEU A 154 -4.86 9.90 -8.30
N PRO A 155 -4.86 11.07 -8.95
CA PRO A 155 -4.21 11.24 -10.24
C PRO A 155 -2.69 11.04 -10.09
N ARG A 156 -2.10 10.19 -10.94
CA ARG A 156 -0.67 9.85 -10.85
C ARG A 156 0.28 10.93 -11.35
N ALA A 157 -0.22 11.86 -12.17
CA ALA A 157 0.58 12.83 -12.94
C ALA A 157 1.53 13.71 -12.11
N THR A 158 1.18 14.05 -10.86
CA THR A 158 2.00 14.93 -10.01
C THR A 158 2.89 14.17 -9.03
N PHE A 159 2.88 12.84 -9.07
CA PHE A 159 3.68 11.99 -8.19
C PHE A 159 5.01 11.63 -8.84
N GLN A 160 6.05 11.57 -8.02
CA GLN A 160 7.36 11.02 -8.37
C GLN A 160 7.53 9.68 -7.67
N ASP A 161 8.10 8.70 -8.37
CA ASP A 161 8.51 7.43 -7.76
C ASP A 161 9.73 7.65 -6.86
N GLN A 162 9.82 6.86 -5.81
CA GLN A 162 11.08 6.67 -5.12
C GLN A 162 12.12 6.09 -6.11
N PRO A 163 13.33 6.68 -6.19
CA PRO A 163 14.38 6.12 -7.02
C PRO A 163 14.70 4.66 -6.63
N PRO A 164 14.99 3.77 -7.61
CA PRO A 164 15.36 2.40 -7.33
C PRO A 164 16.63 2.33 -6.48
N ILE A 165 16.68 1.35 -5.56
CA ILE A 165 17.82 1.13 -4.67
C ILE A 165 18.61 -0.09 -5.17
N PRO A 166 19.95 -0.02 -5.30
CA PRO A 166 20.76 -1.18 -5.65
C PRO A 166 20.65 -2.29 -4.59
N PHE A 167 20.53 -3.54 -5.03
CA PHE A 167 20.51 -4.72 -4.18
C PHE A 167 21.26 -5.87 -4.83
N GLY A 168 22.53 -6.04 -4.47
CA GLY A 168 23.43 -6.94 -5.17
C GLY A 168 23.50 -6.58 -6.65
N SER A 169 23.13 -7.52 -7.52
CA SER A 169 23.03 -7.31 -8.95
C SER A 169 21.64 -6.88 -9.46
N SER A 170 20.67 -6.76 -8.56
CA SER A 170 19.30 -6.36 -8.88
C SER A 170 19.02 -4.91 -8.44
N GLN A 171 17.91 -4.35 -8.89
CA GLN A 171 17.35 -3.10 -8.39
C GLN A 171 16.05 -3.34 -7.63
N VAL A 172 15.91 -2.71 -6.48
CA VAL A 172 14.69 -2.72 -5.67
C VAL A 172 13.86 -1.48 -6.01
N HIS A 173 12.64 -1.69 -6.47
CA HIS A 173 11.65 -0.64 -6.70
C HIS A 173 10.64 -0.68 -5.56
N ILE A 174 10.71 0.30 -4.66
CA ILE A 174 9.72 0.46 -3.59
C ILE A 174 8.51 1.19 -4.20
N ALA A 175 7.30 0.69 -3.93
CA ALA A 175 6.06 1.24 -4.48
C ALA A 175 5.67 2.61 -3.92
N GLN A 176 6.62 3.41 -3.39
CA GLN A 176 6.39 4.69 -2.74
C GLN A 176 6.38 5.84 -3.74
N LEU A 177 5.40 6.71 -3.59
CA LEU A 177 5.19 7.89 -4.40
C LEU A 177 5.14 9.14 -3.54
N ALA A 178 5.66 10.25 -4.05
CA ALA A 178 5.58 11.57 -3.40
C ALA A 178 5.10 12.63 -4.40
N SER A 179 4.13 13.46 -3.99
CA SER A 179 3.72 14.67 -4.72
C SER A 179 3.96 15.91 -3.88
N PHE A 180 4.59 16.93 -4.47
CA PHE A 180 4.95 18.18 -3.77
C PHE A 180 3.88 19.27 -3.88
N VAL A 181 2.74 18.95 -4.50
CA VAL A 181 1.61 19.86 -4.69
C VAL A 181 0.35 19.26 -4.07
N PRO A 182 -0.68 20.08 -3.76
CA PRO A 182 -1.95 19.55 -3.32
C PRO A 182 -2.61 18.64 -4.36
N VAL A 183 -3.23 17.55 -3.90
CA VAL A 183 -3.82 16.53 -4.78
C VAL A 183 -5.29 16.32 -4.42
N ARG A 184 -6.18 16.40 -5.42
CA ARG A 184 -7.59 16.03 -5.25
C ARG A 184 -7.79 14.57 -5.63
N PRO A 185 -8.54 13.78 -4.85
CA PRO A 185 -8.89 12.43 -5.25
C PRO A 185 -9.79 12.42 -6.48
N LEU A 186 -9.67 11.38 -7.29
CA LEU A 186 -10.58 11.06 -8.38
C LEU A 186 -11.81 10.34 -7.83
N ALA A 187 -11.57 9.31 -7.02
CA ALA A 187 -12.61 8.49 -6.40
C ALA A 187 -12.11 7.95 -5.06
N ARG A 188 -13.02 7.34 -4.29
CA ARG A 188 -12.68 6.68 -3.03
C ARG A 188 -13.48 5.40 -2.82
N LEU A 189 -12.87 4.45 -2.15
CA LEU A 189 -13.45 3.14 -1.85
C LEU A 189 -13.38 2.89 -0.34
N THR A 190 -14.51 2.50 0.27
CA THR A 190 -14.52 2.07 1.67
C THR A 190 -13.87 0.70 1.78
N ILE A 191 -12.90 0.55 2.68
CA ILE A 191 -12.15 -0.68 2.94
C ILE A 191 -12.34 -1.10 4.40
N THR A 192 -12.74 -2.35 4.61
CA THR A 192 -12.79 -3.00 5.92
C THR A 192 -11.56 -3.89 6.11
N PRO A 193 -11.24 -4.32 7.34
CA PRO A 193 -10.13 -5.25 7.56
C PRO A 193 -10.28 -6.56 6.77
N ALA A 194 -11.52 -7.05 6.59
CA ALA A 194 -11.81 -8.28 5.84
C ALA A 194 -11.53 -8.16 4.34
N ASP A 195 -11.47 -6.95 3.80
CA ASP A 195 -11.14 -6.71 2.39
C ASP A 195 -9.62 -6.88 2.13
N PHE A 196 -8.79 -6.77 3.18
CA PHE A 196 -7.32 -6.82 3.05
C PHE A 196 -6.81 -8.27 3.00
N PRO A 197 -6.16 -8.70 1.91
CA PRO A 197 -5.86 -10.12 1.69
C PRO A 197 -4.74 -10.66 2.58
N PHE A 198 -4.00 -9.78 3.26
CA PHE A 198 -2.86 -10.16 4.10
C PHE A 198 -3.12 -10.01 5.59
N LEU A 199 -4.39 -9.79 6.01
CA LEU A 199 -4.71 -9.50 7.42
C LEU A 199 -4.16 -10.55 8.38
N ALA A 200 -4.29 -11.84 8.03
CA ALA A 200 -3.81 -12.95 8.84
C ALA A 200 -2.28 -13.15 8.79
N GLN A 201 -1.60 -12.54 7.82
CA GLN A 201 -0.14 -12.60 7.67
C GLN A 201 0.58 -11.36 8.24
N ILE A 202 -0.14 -10.40 8.83
CA ILE A 202 0.49 -9.25 9.51
C ILE A 202 1.25 -9.76 10.75
N ARG A 203 2.54 -9.44 10.83
CA ARG A 203 3.44 -9.87 11.91
C ARG A 203 3.45 -8.88 13.07
N GLY A 204 3.80 -9.36 14.26
CA GLY A 204 4.15 -8.50 15.39
C GLY A 204 5.66 -8.20 15.43
N HIS A 205 6.05 -6.94 15.59
CA HIS A 205 7.45 -6.57 15.86
C HIS A 205 7.61 -5.94 17.25
N ASP A 206 8.84 -5.96 17.75
CA ASP A 206 9.22 -5.21 18.95
C ASP A 206 9.54 -3.74 18.60
N ASP A 207 8.84 -2.81 19.24
CA ASP A 207 9.00 -1.36 19.00
C ASP A 207 10.41 -0.86 19.36
N GLU A 208 11.08 -1.51 20.31
CA GLU A 208 12.45 -1.14 20.72
C GLU A 208 13.51 -1.55 19.67
N ARG A 209 13.13 -2.42 18.72
CA ARG A 209 14.03 -3.03 17.74
C ARG A 209 13.71 -2.61 16.29
N LEU A 210 12.96 -1.53 16.08
CA LEU A 210 12.57 -1.04 14.75
C LEU A 210 13.74 -0.87 13.78
N ALA A 211 14.89 -0.41 14.28
CA ALA A 211 16.10 -0.27 13.47
C ALA A 211 16.62 -1.61 12.94
N GLU A 212 16.51 -2.70 13.73
CA GLU A 212 16.90 -4.05 13.30
C GLU A 212 15.96 -4.59 12.22
N TYR A 213 14.65 -4.38 12.37
CA TYR A 213 13.68 -4.78 11.35
C TYR A 213 13.89 -4.01 10.05
N ALA A 214 14.12 -2.70 10.13
CA ALA A 214 14.43 -1.87 8.96
C ALA A 214 15.72 -2.34 8.26
N ALA A 215 16.79 -2.63 9.01
CA ALA A 215 18.03 -3.15 8.47
C ALA A 215 17.83 -4.53 7.81
N ALA A 216 17.03 -5.41 8.41
CA ALA A 216 16.72 -6.71 7.82
C ALA A 216 15.97 -6.58 6.49
N LEU A 217 14.99 -5.68 6.39
CA LEU A 217 14.30 -5.39 5.14
C LEU A 217 15.24 -4.86 4.05
N GLN A 218 16.12 -3.92 4.41
CA GLN A 218 17.10 -3.33 3.48
C GLN A 218 18.14 -4.36 3.00
N ALA A 219 18.61 -5.23 3.89
CA ALA A 219 19.60 -6.25 3.57
C ALA A 219 19.00 -7.53 2.96
N GLY A 220 17.66 -7.66 2.93
CA GLY A 220 16.99 -8.92 2.59
C GLY A 220 17.38 -10.06 3.55
N ALA A 221 17.71 -9.73 4.80
CA ALA A 221 18.10 -10.70 5.82
C ALA A 221 16.85 -11.33 6.47
N PRO A 222 16.94 -12.50 7.12
CA PRO A 222 15.82 -13.11 7.82
C PRO A 222 15.15 -12.16 8.82
N TRP A 223 13.85 -12.38 9.08
CA TRP A 223 13.12 -11.61 10.08
C TRP A 223 13.82 -11.75 11.44
N PRO A 224 14.14 -10.65 12.14
CA PRO A 224 14.75 -10.72 13.46
C PRO A 224 13.94 -11.63 14.39
N ALA A 225 14.62 -12.59 15.01
CA ALA A 225 13.98 -13.53 15.92
C ALA A 225 13.35 -12.79 17.10
N ASP A 226 12.21 -13.30 17.55
CA ASP A 226 11.58 -12.87 18.79
C ASP A 226 12.50 -13.28 19.95
N ALA A 227 12.82 -12.31 20.82
CA ALA A 227 13.52 -12.58 22.07
C ALA A 227 12.58 -13.25 23.08
#